data_AF-A0A421DFI6-F1
#
_entry.id   AF-A0A421DFI6-F1
#
_cell.length_a   1.000
_cell.length_b   1.000
_cell.length_c   1.000
_cell.angle_alpha   90.00
_cell.angle_beta   90.00
_cell.angle_gamma   90.00
#
_symmetry.space_group_name_H-M   'P 1'
#
loop_
_entity.id
_entity.type
_entity.pdbx_description
1 polymer ?
#
loop_
_entity_poly.entity_id
_entity_poly.type
_entity_poly.pdbx_seq_one_letter_code
_entity_poly.pdbx_strand_id
1 'polypeptide(L)'
;MFAWINGEGAALKQHTPGRTNYITRLKANAGNRPFPLNPNFISEPILSEELRNEIYRRVVDRKQSVRAVSVDLGVDMRRVAAVVRLVELEKRWRQQGKSLALPYARAVHEMVPVTNLRNDLDARPHESINDLPVHRLTDPQIFYPVSESRQFTRVDAGRVFSAAPALPHREVERDAADPDEAVSKITQNPSHIERVGKGDDEQQVLQPADVRIPHPHLVAHERQMRSNPNEIRENMKLYRERLQQEEAAEQERKRLAKERAEQQSVRVQPEGSRFEFRIKDVVVSRETTGADGRGAQAPGRRYGVPTYDRKKGQVKIPTRVEV
;
A
#
# COMPACT_ATOMS: atom_id res chain seq x y z
N MET A 1 44.35 -14.17 -4.16
CA MET A 1 43.23 -14.25 -3.19
C MET A 1 43.69 -13.89 -1.78
N PHE A 2 44.54 -14.68 -1.11
CA PHE A 2 44.96 -14.39 0.28
C PHE A 2 45.65 -13.04 0.48
N ALA A 3 46.42 -12.56 -0.51
CA ALA A 3 47.00 -11.21 -0.49
C ALA A 3 45.93 -10.10 -0.37
N TRP A 4 44.76 -10.29 -0.99
CA TRP A 4 43.65 -9.34 -0.88
C TRP A 4 42.92 -9.48 0.46
N ILE A 5 42.64 -10.71 0.89
CA ILE A 5 41.97 -10.99 2.19
C ILE A 5 42.79 -10.45 3.36
N ASN A 6 44.12 -10.61 3.31
CA ASN A 6 45.03 -10.15 4.36
C ASN A 6 45.43 -8.67 4.18
N GLY A 7 45.14 -8.07 3.03
CA GLY A 7 45.35 -6.65 2.72
C GLY A 7 44.04 -5.86 2.84
N GLU A 8 43.55 -5.31 1.73
CA GLU A 8 42.33 -4.47 1.68
C GLU A 8 41.09 -5.16 2.29
N GLY A 9 40.93 -6.46 2.08
CA GLY A 9 39.79 -7.24 2.55
C GLY A 9 39.77 -7.43 4.07
N ALA A 10 40.88 -7.19 4.79
CA ALA A 10 40.95 -7.34 6.23
C ALA A 10 39.98 -6.40 6.97
N ALA A 11 39.68 -5.24 6.38
CA ALA A 11 38.71 -4.27 6.90
C ALA A 11 37.26 -4.81 6.93
N LEU A 12 36.96 -5.88 6.20
CA LEU A 12 35.64 -6.51 6.16
C LEU A 12 35.52 -7.71 7.11
N LYS A 13 36.61 -8.09 7.78
CA LYS A 13 36.66 -9.25 8.69
C LYS A 13 35.74 -9.10 9.90
N GLN A 14 35.64 -7.88 10.42
CA GLN A 14 34.77 -7.50 11.53
C GLN A 14 33.94 -6.29 11.10
N HIS A 15 32.69 -6.22 11.55
CA HIS A 15 31.90 -5.02 11.32
C HIS A 15 32.33 -3.89 12.26
N THR A 16 32.06 -2.67 11.84
CA THR A 16 32.24 -1.47 12.67
C THR A 16 30.86 -1.04 13.14
N PRO A 17 30.58 -1.03 14.45
CA PRO A 17 29.24 -0.70 14.94
C PRO A 17 28.73 0.66 14.45
N GLY A 18 27.50 0.67 13.95
CA GLY A 18 26.82 1.88 13.48
C GLY A 18 27.25 2.36 12.09
N ARG A 19 28.05 1.55 11.36
CA ARG A 19 28.59 1.92 10.05
C ARG A 19 28.54 0.76 9.08
N THR A 20 28.15 1.07 7.84
CA THR A 20 28.15 0.11 6.74
C THR A 20 29.58 -0.16 6.24
N ASN A 21 29.95 -1.44 6.20
CA ASN A 21 31.24 -1.93 5.72
C ASN A 21 31.08 -2.65 4.36
N TYR A 22 30.65 -1.90 3.35
CA TYR A 22 30.53 -2.43 1.97
C TYR A 22 31.84 -2.38 1.19
N ILE A 23 31.97 -3.25 0.19
CA ILE A 23 33.15 -3.35 -0.68
C ILE A 23 33.41 -2.03 -1.44
N THR A 24 32.36 -1.31 -1.82
CA THR A 24 32.46 0.01 -2.48
C THR A 24 33.25 1.03 -1.68
N ARG A 25 33.21 0.91 -0.35
CA ARG A 25 33.90 1.79 0.58
C ARG A 25 35.41 1.67 0.48
N LEU A 26 35.91 0.49 0.13
CA LEU A 26 37.34 0.25 -0.11
C LEU A 26 37.85 1.03 -1.33
N LYS A 27 36.97 1.34 -2.29
CA LYS A 27 37.29 2.02 -3.56
C LYS A 27 37.04 3.53 -3.53
N ALA A 28 37.14 4.15 -2.35
CA ALA A 28 36.95 5.60 -2.12
C ALA A 28 35.53 6.17 -2.35
N ASN A 29 34.53 5.34 -2.66
CA ASN A 29 33.14 5.79 -2.79
C ASN A 29 32.41 5.56 -1.45
N ALA A 30 32.35 6.61 -0.63
CA ALA A 30 31.74 6.57 0.71
C ALA A 30 30.21 6.65 0.61
N GLY A 31 29.55 5.52 0.37
CA GLY A 31 28.09 5.45 0.35
C GLY A 31 27.56 4.10 0.80
N ASN A 32 26.26 4.02 1.07
CA ASN A 32 25.57 2.78 1.46
C ASN A 32 25.36 1.82 0.28
N ARG A 33 26.25 1.79 -0.71
CA ARG A 33 26.11 0.95 -1.92
C ARG A 33 26.86 -0.37 -1.73
N PRO A 34 26.21 -1.53 -1.63
CA PRO A 34 26.95 -2.78 -1.46
C PRO A 34 27.72 -3.21 -2.71
N PHE A 35 27.20 -2.90 -3.91
CA PHE A 35 27.73 -3.43 -5.17
C PHE A 35 28.41 -2.33 -6.01
N PRO A 36 29.73 -2.43 -6.28
CA PRO A 36 30.44 -1.43 -7.08
C PRO A 36 29.93 -1.26 -8.51
N LEU A 37 29.42 -2.32 -9.14
CA LEU A 37 28.98 -2.30 -10.53
C LEU A 37 27.49 -1.94 -10.69
N ASN A 38 26.74 -1.82 -9.60
CA ASN A 38 25.34 -1.41 -9.61
C ASN A 38 25.15 -0.16 -8.73
N PRO A 39 25.35 1.05 -9.29
CA PRO A 39 25.23 2.28 -8.52
C PRO A 39 23.79 2.60 -8.08
N ASN A 40 22.80 1.99 -8.73
CA ASN A 40 21.38 2.21 -8.45
C ASN A 40 20.91 1.48 -7.19
N PHE A 41 21.56 0.38 -6.82
CA PHE A 41 21.21 -0.35 -5.60
C PHE A 41 21.94 0.22 -4.39
N ILE A 42 21.15 0.79 -3.46
CA ILE A 42 21.61 1.40 -2.21
C ILE A 42 20.99 0.62 -1.06
N SER A 43 21.76 0.37 -0.01
CA SER A 43 21.23 -0.11 1.26
C SER A 43 20.53 1.03 1.97
N GLU A 44 19.22 1.07 1.79
CA GLU A 44 18.35 1.96 2.54
C GLU A 44 18.39 1.66 4.04
N PRO A 45 18.17 2.67 4.90
CA PRO A 45 18.15 2.45 6.34
C PRO A 45 16.97 1.56 6.75
N ILE A 46 17.11 0.83 7.85
CA ILE A 46 16.02 0.09 8.51
C ILE A 46 15.50 0.86 9.73
N LEU A 47 14.32 0.48 10.24
CA LEU A 47 13.77 1.08 11.45
C LEU A 47 14.59 0.67 12.68
N SER A 48 14.89 1.61 13.59
CA SER A 48 15.49 1.28 14.89
C SER A 48 14.53 0.48 15.77
N GLU A 49 15.06 -0.21 16.79
CA GLU A 49 14.24 -0.90 17.80
C GLU A 49 13.29 0.07 18.53
N GLU A 50 13.74 1.31 18.78
CA GLU A 50 12.93 2.35 19.39
C GLU A 50 11.79 2.80 18.48
N LEU A 51 12.09 3.02 17.19
CA LEU A 51 11.11 3.48 16.22
C LEU A 51 10.02 2.42 15.96
N ARG A 52 10.38 1.13 15.87
CA ARG A 52 9.38 0.06 15.74
C ARG A 52 8.48 -0.05 16.97
N ASN A 53 9.02 0.17 18.17
CA ASN A 53 8.24 0.15 19.41
C ASN A 53 7.33 1.37 19.49
N GLU A 54 7.77 2.52 19.00
CA GLU A 54 6.95 3.73 18.91
C GLU A 54 5.77 3.56 17.96
N ILE A 55 6.01 2.99 16.77
CA ILE A 55 4.97 2.65 15.81
C ILE A 55 3.91 1.76 16.49
N TYR A 56 4.35 0.69 17.15
CA TYR A 56 3.45 -0.21 17.85
C TYR A 56 2.64 0.52 18.94
N ARG A 57 3.30 1.33 19.77
CA ARG A 57 2.67 2.10 20.85
C ARG A 57 1.59 3.05 20.32
N ARG A 58 1.88 3.77 19.23
CA ARG A 58 0.92 4.70 18.62
C ARG A 58 -0.30 3.98 18.05
N VAL A 59 -0.10 2.86 17.35
CA VAL A 59 -1.20 2.12 16.72
C VAL A 59 -2.01 1.32 17.74
N VAL A 60 -1.35 0.55 18.60
CA VAL A 60 -2.02 -0.42 19.48
C VAL A 60 -2.46 0.22 20.80
N ASP A 61 -1.59 1.00 21.44
CA ASP A 61 -1.87 1.54 22.78
C ASP A 61 -2.67 2.85 22.67
N ARG A 62 -2.24 3.78 21.80
CA ARG A 62 -2.90 5.07 21.59
C ARG A 62 -4.06 5.05 20.59
N LYS A 63 -4.31 3.89 19.94
CA LYS A 63 -5.38 3.71 18.94
C LYS A 63 -5.32 4.72 17.78
N GLN A 64 -4.13 5.24 17.47
CA GLN A 64 -3.95 6.05 16.28
C GLN A 64 -4.02 5.16 15.04
N SER A 65 -4.52 5.70 13.93
CA SER A 65 -4.59 4.92 12.71
C SER A 65 -3.21 4.70 12.10
N VAL A 66 -3.11 3.63 11.31
CA VAL A 66 -1.92 3.34 10.50
C VAL A 66 -1.58 4.51 9.57
N ARG A 67 -2.61 5.18 9.04
CA ARG A 67 -2.45 6.32 8.11
C ARG A 67 -1.86 7.53 8.82
N ALA A 68 -2.36 7.87 10.02
CA ALA A 68 -1.80 8.94 10.86
C ALA A 68 -0.34 8.68 11.21
N VAL A 69 -0.03 7.46 11.68
CA VAL A 69 1.32 7.08 12.10
C VAL A 69 2.30 7.05 10.93
N SER A 70 1.84 6.68 9.73
CA SER A 70 2.62 6.71 8.49
C SER A 70 3.09 8.13 8.15
N VAL A 71 2.18 9.11 8.23
CA VAL A 71 2.51 10.53 8.01
C VAL A 71 3.45 11.04 9.09
N ASP A 72 3.09 10.83 10.36
CA ASP A 72 3.83 11.39 11.51
C ASP A 72 5.28 10.90 11.59
N LEU A 73 5.53 9.64 11.22
CA LEU A 73 6.86 9.02 11.32
C LEU A 73 7.56 8.89 9.96
N GLY A 74 6.90 9.26 8.86
CA GLY A 74 7.44 9.14 7.50
C GLY A 74 7.75 7.69 7.09
N VAL A 75 6.87 6.75 7.44
CA VAL A 75 7.02 5.30 7.21
C VAL A 75 5.82 4.79 6.43
N ASP A 76 6.01 4.03 5.35
CA ASP A 76 4.89 3.52 4.53
C ASP A 76 3.87 2.74 5.37
N MET A 77 2.58 2.97 5.13
CA MET A 77 1.45 2.25 5.74
C MET A 77 1.63 0.73 5.72
N ARG A 78 2.16 0.18 4.62
CA ARG A 78 2.44 -1.27 4.49
C ARG A 78 3.49 -1.73 5.50
N ARG A 79 4.54 -0.93 5.70
CA ARG A 79 5.60 -1.20 6.67
C ARG A 79 5.10 -1.03 8.10
N VAL A 80 4.31 0.02 8.40
CA VAL A 80 3.66 0.21 9.70
C VAL A 80 2.83 -1.02 10.09
N ALA A 81 1.98 -1.52 9.19
CA ALA A 81 1.18 -2.71 9.44
C ALA A 81 2.04 -3.99 9.64
N ALA A 82 3.15 -4.13 8.92
CA ALA A 82 4.09 -5.24 9.12
C ALA A 82 4.79 -5.16 10.49
N VAL A 83 5.24 -3.97 10.90
CA VAL A 83 5.88 -3.74 12.20
C VAL A 83 4.95 -4.14 13.34
N VAL A 84 3.69 -3.70 13.29
CA VAL A 84 2.70 -4.04 14.32
C VAL A 84 2.53 -5.56 14.44
N ARG A 85 2.39 -6.27 13.31
CA ARG A 85 2.28 -7.75 13.30
C ARG A 85 3.52 -8.45 13.89
N LEU A 86 4.72 -7.99 13.54
CA LEU A 86 5.96 -8.59 14.02
C LEU A 86 6.22 -8.32 15.50
N VAL A 87 5.91 -7.11 15.99
CA VAL A 87 6.01 -6.78 17.42
C VAL A 87 4.99 -7.56 18.23
N GLU A 88 3.77 -7.76 17.73
CA GLU A 88 2.77 -8.60 18.38
C GLU A 88 3.22 -10.06 18.50
N LEU A 89 3.80 -10.60 17.42
CA LEU A 89 4.40 -11.94 17.44
C LEU A 89 5.53 -12.05 18.47
N GLU A 90 6.40 -11.04 18.55
CA GLU A 90 7.48 -10.99 19.53
C GLU A 90 6.94 -10.98 20.97
N LYS A 91 5.92 -10.18 21.26
CA LYS A 91 5.24 -10.17 22.57
C LYS A 91 4.66 -11.54 22.91
N ARG A 92 3.99 -12.18 21.95
CA ARG A 92 3.47 -13.55 22.11
C ARG A 92 4.58 -14.56 22.41
N TRP A 93 5.73 -14.46 21.74
CA TRP A 93 6.87 -15.35 22.00
C TRP A 93 7.44 -15.15 23.40
N ARG A 94 7.56 -13.91 23.86
CA ARG A 94 7.96 -13.60 25.24
C ARG A 94 6.97 -14.19 26.26
N GLN A 95 5.67 -14.04 26.03
CA GLN A 95 4.62 -14.65 26.87
C GLN A 95 4.71 -16.18 26.91
N GLN A 96 5.09 -16.80 25.79
CA GLN A 96 5.31 -18.24 25.68
C GLN A 96 6.66 -18.71 26.25
N GLY A 97 7.51 -17.81 26.75
CA GLY A 97 8.84 -18.14 27.26
C GLY A 97 9.84 -18.60 26.19
N LYS A 98 9.61 -18.28 24.91
CA LYS A 98 10.52 -18.65 23.82
C LYS A 98 11.76 -17.75 23.84
N SER A 99 12.93 -18.35 23.57
CA SER A 99 14.18 -17.60 23.45
C SER A 99 14.18 -16.73 22.19
N LEU A 100 14.65 -15.48 22.35
CA LEU A 100 14.79 -14.53 21.26
C LEU A 100 16.26 -14.48 20.81
N ALA A 101 16.49 -14.30 19.51
CA ALA A 101 17.83 -14.19 18.93
C ALA A 101 18.44 -12.77 19.11
N LEU A 102 18.49 -12.28 20.34
CA LEU A 102 18.92 -10.90 20.66
C LEU A 102 20.38 -10.60 20.27
N PRO A 103 21.38 -11.47 20.54
CA PRO A 103 22.76 -11.20 20.14
C PRO A 103 22.90 -11.08 18.62
N TYR A 104 22.17 -11.92 17.88
CA TYR A 104 22.12 -11.87 16.42
C TYR A 104 21.49 -10.57 15.93
N ALA A 105 20.33 -10.20 16.46
CA ALA A 105 19.62 -8.98 16.07
C ALA A 105 20.48 -7.73 16.27
N ARG A 106 21.15 -7.59 17.42
CA ARG A 106 22.04 -6.46 17.72
C ARG A 106 23.20 -6.36 16.73
N ALA A 107 23.91 -7.47 16.49
CA ALA A 107 25.02 -7.50 15.55
C ALA A 107 24.58 -7.11 14.12
N VAL A 108 23.41 -7.57 13.67
CA VAL A 108 22.88 -7.21 12.35
C VAL A 108 22.49 -5.73 12.29
N HIS A 109 21.82 -5.20 13.32
CA HIS A 109 21.46 -3.78 13.39
C HIS A 109 22.68 -2.84 13.35
N GLU A 110 23.81 -3.28 13.86
CA GLU A 110 25.08 -2.52 13.82
C GLU A 110 25.73 -2.49 12.43
N MET A 111 25.41 -3.43 11.54
CA MET A 111 26.00 -3.57 10.20
C MET A 111 25.26 -2.77 9.12
N VAL A 112 24.00 -2.43 9.35
CA VAL A 112 23.10 -1.77 8.38
C VAL A 112 22.80 -0.34 8.80
N PRO A 113 22.46 0.57 7.88
CA PRO A 113 22.06 1.91 8.25
C PRO A 113 20.71 1.86 8.99
N VAL A 114 20.52 2.73 9.98
CA VAL A 114 19.32 2.74 10.82
C VAL A 114 18.71 4.14 10.87
N THR A 115 17.38 4.21 10.79
CA THR A 115 16.59 5.40 11.08
C THR A 115 16.19 5.36 12.55
N ASN A 116 16.79 6.25 13.33
CA ASN A 116 16.47 6.37 14.75
C ASN A 116 15.15 7.13 14.95
N LEU A 117 14.48 6.86 16.08
CA LEU A 117 13.35 7.66 16.49
C LEU A 117 13.85 9.08 16.81
N ARG A 118 13.31 10.08 16.11
CA ARG A 118 13.61 11.49 16.37
C ARG A 118 12.32 12.23 16.67
N ASN A 119 12.42 13.21 17.57
CA ASN A 119 11.30 14.09 17.93
C ASN A 119 11.28 15.39 17.12
N ASP A 120 12.27 15.56 16.23
CA ASP A 120 12.48 16.79 15.50
C ASP A 120 11.56 16.85 14.28
N LEU A 121 10.92 18.00 14.07
CA LEU A 121 10.02 18.26 12.94
C LEU A 121 10.75 18.24 11.59
N ASP A 122 12.07 18.46 11.59
CA ASP A 122 12.93 18.46 10.39
C ASP A 122 13.57 17.08 10.10
N ALA A 123 13.12 16.02 10.78
CA ALA A 123 13.62 14.68 10.53
C ALA A 123 13.26 14.27 9.09
N ARG A 124 14.28 13.86 8.32
CA ARG A 124 14.06 13.25 7.01
C ARG A 124 13.15 12.03 7.18
N PRO A 125 12.12 11.87 6.33
CA PRO A 125 11.25 10.69 6.39
C PRO A 125 12.08 9.42 6.17
N HIS A 126 11.64 8.31 6.77
CA HIS A 126 12.30 7.02 6.62
C HIS A 126 12.26 6.55 5.16
N GLU A 127 11.11 6.72 4.51
CA GLU A 127 10.89 6.38 3.10
C GLU A 127 9.83 7.32 2.47
N SER A 128 9.66 7.24 1.15
CA SER A 128 8.57 7.94 0.47
C SER A 128 7.23 7.27 0.81
N ILE A 129 6.31 8.05 1.37
CA ILE A 129 4.97 7.59 1.75
C ILE A 129 3.92 7.82 0.64
N ASN A 130 4.28 8.56 -0.42
CA ASN A 130 3.37 8.98 -1.49
C ASN A 130 3.67 8.32 -2.84
N ASP A 131 4.53 7.29 -2.85
CA ASP A 131 4.87 6.59 -4.09
C ASP A 131 3.65 5.89 -4.68
N LEU A 132 3.39 6.18 -5.96
CA LEU A 132 2.30 5.61 -6.72
C LEU A 132 2.83 4.53 -7.68
N PRO A 133 2.29 3.29 -7.67
CA PRO A 133 2.65 2.31 -8.68
C PRO A 133 2.17 2.78 -10.07
N VAL A 134 3.06 2.67 -11.05
CA VAL A 134 2.76 2.95 -12.46
C VAL A 134 1.64 2.02 -12.91
N HIS A 135 0.59 2.62 -13.50
CA HIS A 135 -0.57 1.87 -13.97
C HIS A 135 -0.38 1.54 -15.46
N ARG A 136 -0.73 0.33 -15.90
CA ARG A 136 -0.56 -0.07 -17.31
C ARG A 136 -1.18 0.90 -18.31
N LEU A 137 -2.31 1.51 -17.97
CA LEU A 137 -2.97 2.50 -18.83
C LEU A 137 -2.16 3.78 -19.05
N THR A 138 -1.18 4.09 -18.19
CA THR A 138 -0.32 5.27 -18.32
C THR A 138 0.96 5.00 -19.10
N ASP A 139 1.20 3.76 -19.54
CA ASP A 139 2.40 3.39 -20.31
C ASP A 139 2.43 3.98 -21.73
N PRO A 140 1.31 4.07 -22.48
CA PRO A 140 1.32 4.63 -23.83
C PRO A 140 1.64 6.12 -23.85
N GLN A 141 2.45 6.55 -24.81
CA GLN A 141 2.65 7.97 -25.12
C GLN A 141 1.45 8.50 -25.93
N ILE A 142 0.74 9.49 -25.39
CA ILE A 142 -0.46 10.05 -26.02
C ILE A 142 -0.29 11.56 -26.19
N PHE A 143 -0.48 12.05 -27.42
CA PHE A 143 -0.65 13.47 -27.74
C PHE A 143 -2.12 13.70 -28.06
N TYR A 144 -2.89 14.14 -27.07
CA TYR A 144 -4.34 14.27 -27.20
C TYR A 144 -4.71 15.66 -27.75
N PRO A 145 -5.34 15.77 -28.94
CA PRO A 145 -5.70 17.06 -29.51
C PRO A 145 -6.85 17.68 -28.71
N VAL A 146 -6.67 18.94 -28.30
CA VAL A 146 -7.66 19.73 -27.56
C VAL A 146 -7.80 21.12 -28.15
N SER A 147 -8.90 21.81 -27.84
CA SER A 147 -9.04 23.23 -28.17
C SER A 147 -7.92 24.06 -27.55
N GLU A 148 -7.51 25.11 -28.25
CA GLU A 148 -6.45 26.05 -27.85
C GLU A 148 -6.69 26.66 -26.47
N SER A 149 -7.97 26.87 -26.12
CA SER A 149 -8.39 27.47 -24.86
C SER A 149 -8.81 26.46 -23.79
N ARG A 150 -8.71 25.15 -24.06
CA ARG A 150 -9.14 24.12 -23.10
C ARG A 150 -8.13 24.01 -21.97
N GLN A 151 -8.60 24.16 -20.73
CA GLN A 151 -7.86 23.78 -19.54
C GLN A 151 -7.85 22.25 -19.43
N PHE A 152 -6.69 21.63 -19.67
CA PHE A 152 -6.54 20.17 -19.61
C PHE A 152 -6.02 19.75 -18.23
N THR A 153 -6.87 19.08 -17.45
CA THR A 153 -6.59 18.74 -16.04
C THR A 153 -6.04 17.32 -15.86
N ARG A 154 -5.59 16.98 -14.63
CA ARG A 154 -5.19 15.60 -14.29
C ARG A 154 -6.36 14.61 -14.39
N VAL A 155 -7.59 15.07 -14.16
CA VAL A 155 -8.80 14.27 -14.34
C VAL A 155 -9.02 13.97 -15.81
N ASP A 156 -8.89 14.97 -16.70
CA ASP A 156 -8.97 14.77 -18.15
C ASP A 156 -7.91 13.77 -18.62
N ALA A 157 -6.67 13.88 -18.14
CA ALA A 157 -5.60 12.94 -18.48
C ALA A 157 -5.95 11.49 -18.09
N GLY A 158 -6.47 11.27 -16.87
CA GLY A 158 -6.93 9.96 -16.43
C GLY A 158 -8.03 9.38 -17.34
N ARG A 159 -8.98 10.22 -17.75
CA ARG A 159 -10.06 9.83 -18.68
C ARG A 159 -9.52 9.47 -20.05
N VAL A 160 -8.57 10.24 -20.59
CA VAL A 160 -7.89 9.94 -21.86
C VAL A 160 -7.18 8.58 -21.80
N PHE A 161 -6.45 8.28 -20.72
CA PHE A 161 -5.81 6.97 -20.55
C PHE A 161 -6.82 5.80 -20.47
N SER A 162 -8.03 6.06 -19.98
CA SER A 162 -9.11 5.08 -19.91
C SER A 162 -9.98 5.02 -21.17
N ALA A 163 -9.71 5.84 -22.19
CA ALA A 163 -10.60 6.06 -23.33
C ALA A 163 -12.03 6.47 -22.91
N ALA A 164 -12.16 7.16 -21.78
CA ALA A 164 -13.41 7.69 -21.28
C ALA A 164 -13.73 9.05 -21.94
N PRO A 165 -15.00 9.36 -22.24
CA PRO A 165 -15.38 10.66 -22.77
C PRO A 165 -15.04 11.76 -21.76
N ALA A 166 -14.77 12.97 -22.25
CA ALA A 166 -14.51 14.12 -21.38
C ALA A 166 -15.70 14.38 -20.43
N LEU A 167 -15.42 14.88 -19.23
CA LEU A 167 -16.48 15.28 -18.30
C LEU A 167 -17.24 16.50 -18.84
N PRO A 168 -18.53 16.62 -18.53
CA PRO A 168 -19.29 17.84 -18.80
C PRO A 168 -18.62 19.06 -18.15
N HIS A 169 -18.61 20.21 -18.84
CA HIS A 169 -17.93 21.41 -18.36
C HIS A 169 -18.37 21.84 -16.96
N ARG A 170 -19.67 21.75 -16.67
CA ARG A 170 -20.24 22.04 -15.35
C ARG A 170 -19.66 21.17 -14.22
N GLU A 171 -19.38 19.91 -14.50
CA GLU A 171 -18.77 19.00 -13.52
C GLU A 171 -17.29 19.35 -13.31
N VAL A 172 -16.58 19.65 -14.39
CA VAL A 172 -15.18 20.11 -14.31
C VAL A 172 -15.06 21.41 -13.52
N GLU A 173 -15.95 22.38 -13.75
CA GLU A 173 -15.99 23.63 -13.00
C GLU A 173 -16.29 23.41 -11.51
N ARG A 174 -17.22 22.50 -11.20
CA ARG A 174 -17.53 22.14 -9.81
C ARG A 174 -16.32 21.51 -9.13
N ASP A 175 -15.70 20.52 -9.77
CA ASP A 175 -14.55 19.80 -9.22
C ASP A 175 -13.31 20.72 -9.12
N ALA A 176 -13.21 21.73 -9.99
CA ALA A 176 -12.17 22.75 -9.92
C ALA A 176 -12.40 23.76 -8.80
N ALA A 177 -13.67 24.06 -8.47
CA ALA A 177 -14.04 24.96 -7.38
C ALA A 177 -13.77 24.35 -6.00
N ASP A 178 -14.05 23.05 -5.82
CA ASP A 178 -13.70 22.30 -4.61
C ASP A 178 -13.02 20.96 -4.95
N PRO A 179 -11.70 20.97 -5.18
CA PRO A 179 -10.98 19.77 -5.55
C PRO A 179 -10.78 18.82 -4.36
N ASP A 180 -10.99 19.27 -3.12
CA ASP A 180 -10.82 18.45 -1.93
C ASP A 180 -12.09 17.60 -1.67
N GLU A 181 -13.27 18.18 -1.86
CA GLU A 181 -14.56 17.46 -1.85
C GLU A 181 -14.58 16.38 -2.93
N ALA A 182 -14.13 16.71 -4.15
CA ALA A 182 -14.07 15.78 -5.27
C ALA A 182 -13.21 14.54 -4.95
N VAL A 183 -12.03 14.74 -4.37
CA VAL A 183 -11.14 13.65 -3.95
C VAL A 183 -11.78 12.83 -2.81
N SER A 184 -12.32 13.50 -1.78
CA SER A 184 -12.95 12.84 -0.63
C SER A 184 -14.12 11.94 -1.05
N LYS A 185 -14.96 12.42 -1.97
CA LYS A 185 -16.10 11.65 -2.52
C LYS A 185 -15.63 10.33 -3.14
N ILE A 186 -14.51 10.35 -3.88
CA ILE A 186 -13.97 9.17 -4.56
C ILE A 186 -13.28 8.23 -3.56
N THR A 187 -12.49 8.76 -2.61
CA THR A 187 -11.74 7.95 -1.64
C THR A 187 -12.67 7.24 -0.66
N GLN A 188 -13.75 7.91 -0.23
CA GLN A 188 -14.78 7.31 0.62
C GLN A 188 -15.55 6.21 -0.12
N ASN A 189 -15.92 6.43 -1.38
CA ASN A 189 -16.80 5.54 -2.15
C ASN A 189 -16.19 5.06 -3.48
N PRO A 190 -15.10 4.28 -3.48
CA PRO A 190 -14.41 3.86 -4.70
C PRO A 190 -15.23 2.88 -5.57
N SER A 191 -16.30 2.29 -5.04
CA SER A 191 -17.22 1.45 -5.84
C SER A 191 -18.04 2.24 -6.84
N HIS A 192 -18.16 3.56 -6.65
CA HIS A 192 -18.93 4.45 -7.52
C HIS A 192 -18.06 5.11 -8.61
N ILE A 193 -16.81 4.66 -8.77
CA ILE A 193 -15.97 5.10 -9.88
C ILE A 193 -16.62 4.62 -11.18
N GLU A 194 -16.78 5.56 -12.12
CA GLU A 194 -17.30 5.30 -13.45
C GLU A 194 -16.55 4.16 -14.14
N ARG A 195 -17.29 3.34 -14.88
CA ARG A 195 -16.76 2.27 -15.70
C ARG A 195 -17.04 2.53 -17.17
N VAL A 196 -16.07 2.18 -18.01
CA VAL A 196 -16.12 2.30 -19.47
C VAL A 196 -15.79 0.97 -20.12
N GLY A 197 -16.36 0.72 -21.30
CA GLY A 197 -16.23 -0.57 -22.00
C GLY A 197 -17.54 -1.35 -22.03
N LYS A 198 -17.49 -2.59 -22.53
CA LYS A 198 -18.65 -3.49 -22.61
C LYS A 198 -18.24 -4.90 -22.25
N GLY A 199 -19.09 -5.60 -21.48
CA GLY A 199 -18.86 -6.99 -21.12
C GLY A 199 -17.53 -7.18 -20.39
N ASP A 200 -16.68 -8.06 -20.92
CA ASP A 200 -15.39 -8.41 -20.31
C ASP A 200 -14.33 -7.31 -20.44
N ASP A 201 -14.51 -6.34 -21.34
CA ASP A 201 -13.60 -5.20 -21.53
C ASP A 201 -13.98 -4.00 -20.64
N GLU A 202 -14.94 -4.17 -19.72
CA GLU A 202 -15.33 -3.11 -18.79
C GLU A 202 -14.21 -2.82 -17.77
N GLN A 203 -13.74 -1.58 -17.75
CA GLN A 203 -12.69 -1.11 -16.85
C GLN A 203 -13.10 0.17 -16.13
N GLN A 204 -12.57 0.37 -14.92
CA GLN A 204 -12.76 1.61 -14.19
C GLN A 204 -11.98 2.75 -14.86
N VAL A 205 -12.59 3.93 -14.89
CA VAL A 205 -11.92 5.16 -15.31
C VAL A 205 -10.77 5.45 -14.36
N LEU A 206 -9.59 5.69 -14.94
CA LEU A 206 -8.36 5.94 -14.21
C LEU A 206 -8.46 7.26 -13.46
N GLN A 207 -8.38 7.18 -12.14
CA GLN A 207 -8.40 8.35 -11.28
C GLN A 207 -7.05 9.10 -11.34
N PRO A 208 -7.04 10.42 -11.13
CA PRO A 208 -5.81 11.21 -11.09
C PRO A 208 -4.90 10.75 -9.94
N ALA A 209 -3.61 11.07 -10.03
CA ALA A 209 -2.62 10.71 -9.01
C ALA A 209 -3.04 11.17 -7.60
N ASP A 210 -3.62 12.38 -7.48
CA ASP A 210 -4.08 12.99 -6.24
C ASP A 210 -5.06 12.10 -5.44
N VAL A 211 -5.86 11.28 -6.13
CA VAL A 211 -6.82 10.34 -5.52
C VAL A 211 -6.17 9.00 -5.20
N ARG A 212 -5.21 8.57 -6.01
CA ARG A 212 -4.62 7.23 -5.96
C ARG A 212 -3.46 7.09 -4.97
N ILE A 213 -2.85 8.19 -4.55
CA ILE A 213 -1.78 8.17 -3.55
C ILE A 213 -2.29 7.60 -2.20
N PRO A 214 -1.41 7.01 -1.36
CA PRO A 214 -1.82 6.50 -0.05
C PRO A 214 -2.36 7.56 0.91
N HIS A 215 -1.91 8.82 0.77
CA HIS A 215 -2.25 9.94 1.64
C HIS A 215 -2.89 11.13 0.89
N PRO A 216 -4.12 10.97 0.34
CA PRO A 216 -4.79 12.04 -0.42
C PRO A 216 -5.11 13.27 0.44
N HIS A 217 -5.45 13.07 1.71
CA HIS A 217 -5.71 14.15 2.68
C HIS A 217 -4.53 15.13 2.88
N LEU A 218 -3.29 14.73 2.58
CA LEU A 218 -2.13 15.62 2.66
C LEU A 218 -2.18 16.71 1.59
N VAL A 219 -2.70 16.41 0.39
CA VAL A 219 -2.86 17.41 -0.68
C VAL A 219 -3.84 18.49 -0.23
N ALA A 220 -4.96 18.08 0.35
CA ALA A 220 -5.97 18.97 0.89
C ALA A 220 -5.44 19.79 2.09
N HIS A 221 -4.62 19.20 2.96
CA HIS A 221 -3.96 19.92 4.05
C HIS A 221 -2.98 20.99 3.53
N GLU A 222 -2.17 20.65 2.52
CA GLU A 222 -1.21 21.58 1.92
C GLU A 222 -1.91 22.75 1.20
N ARG A 223 -3.03 22.49 0.52
CA ARG A 223 -3.86 23.55 -0.09
C ARG A 223 -4.43 24.50 0.97
N GLN A 224 -4.94 23.94 2.07
CA GLN A 224 -5.47 24.72 3.18
C GLN A 224 -4.37 25.57 3.85
N MET A 225 -3.19 24.98 4.10
CA MET A 225 -2.01 25.69 4.60
C MET A 225 -1.62 26.88 3.73
N ARG A 226 -1.64 26.71 2.40
CA ARG A 226 -1.31 27.78 1.45
C ARG A 226 -2.34 28.90 1.41
N SER A 227 -3.61 28.55 1.55
CA SER A 227 -4.71 29.52 1.50
C SER A 227 -4.78 30.33 2.80
N ASN A 228 -4.58 29.66 3.95
CA ASN A 228 -4.71 30.26 5.28
C ASN A 228 -3.44 30.04 6.14
N PRO A 229 -2.28 30.60 5.79
CA PRO A 229 -1.01 30.28 6.43
C PRO A 229 -0.93 30.66 7.92
N ASN A 230 -1.68 31.67 8.34
CA ASN A 230 -1.66 32.17 9.71
C ASN A 230 -2.54 31.35 10.68
N GLU A 231 -3.43 30.50 10.15
CA GLU A 231 -4.44 29.76 10.92
C GLU A 231 -3.99 28.34 11.25
N ILE A 232 -2.76 28.18 11.76
CA ILE A 232 -2.12 26.88 11.97
C ILE A 232 -3.00 25.92 12.81
N ARG A 233 -3.62 26.44 13.89
CA ARG A 233 -4.47 25.61 14.77
C ARG A 233 -5.72 25.10 14.07
N GLU A 234 -6.38 25.95 13.28
CA GLU A 234 -7.62 25.60 12.58
C GLU A 234 -7.32 24.62 11.45
N ASN A 235 -6.25 24.86 10.69
CA ASN A 235 -5.83 23.97 9.63
C ASN A 235 -5.44 22.57 10.17
N MET A 236 -4.76 22.52 11.32
CA MET A 236 -4.46 21.25 12.00
C MET A 236 -5.72 20.55 12.52
N LYS A 237 -6.75 21.30 12.91
CA LYS A 237 -8.05 20.75 13.30
C LYS A 237 -8.75 20.14 12.09
N LEU A 238 -8.83 20.86 10.98
CA LEU A 238 -9.42 20.38 9.72
C LEU A 238 -8.69 19.14 9.18
N TYR A 239 -7.36 19.11 9.27
CA TYR A 239 -6.56 17.94 8.93
C TYR A 239 -6.97 16.70 9.73
N ARG A 240 -7.07 16.83 11.06
CA ARG A 240 -7.48 15.73 11.94
C ARG A 240 -8.90 15.28 11.67
N GLU A 241 -9.83 16.21 11.45
CA GLU A 241 -11.22 15.89 11.13
C GLU A 241 -11.33 15.11 9.81
N ARG A 242 -10.62 15.55 8.77
CA ARG A 242 -10.58 14.83 7.47
C ARG A 242 -10.04 13.42 7.61
N LEU A 243 -8.95 13.27 8.36
CA LEU A 243 -8.32 11.97 8.60
C LEU A 243 -9.28 11.03 9.35
N GLN A 244 -9.98 11.53 10.37
CA GLN A 244 -11.00 10.78 11.11
C GLN A 244 -12.19 10.38 10.21
N GLN A 245 -12.64 11.25 9.32
CA GLN A 245 -13.72 10.95 8.37
C GLN A 245 -13.33 9.83 7.39
N GLU A 246 -12.13 9.91 6.79
CA GLU A 246 -11.62 8.87 5.89
C GLU A 246 -11.51 7.51 6.61
N GLU A 247 -11.04 7.52 7.85
CA GLU A 247 -10.93 6.32 8.68
C GLU A 247 -12.29 5.71 9.03
N ALA A 248 -13.24 6.54 9.45
CA ALA A 248 -14.60 6.10 9.76
C ALA A 248 -15.25 5.44 8.55
N ALA A 249 -15.13 6.06 7.37
CA ALA A 249 -15.64 5.51 6.12
C ALA A 249 -14.97 4.17 5.75
N GLU A 250 -13.65 4.05 5.92
CA GLU A 250 -12.92 2.81 5.66
C GLU A 250 -13.33 1.68 6.63
N GLN A 251 -13.49 1.99 7.92
CA GLN A 251 -13.94 1.05 8.95
C GLN A 251 -15.36 0.59 8.72
N GLU A 252 -16.27 1.51 8.40
CA GLU A 252 -17.65 1.20 8.07
C GLU A 252 -17.73 0.28 6.85
N ARG A 253 -16.96 0.57 5.79
CA ARG A 253 -16.90 -0.30 4.61
C ARG A 253 -16.40 -1.71 4.93
N LYS A 254 -15.38 -1.83 5.77
CA LYS A 254 -14.86 -3.13 6.23
C LYS A 254 -15.91 -3.88 7.05
N ARG A 255 -16.63 -3.18 7.94
CA ARG A 255 -17.74 -3.74 8.73
C ARG A 255 -18.85 -4.27 7.82
N LEU A 256 -19.36 -3.44 6.91
CA LEU A 256 -20.41 -3.81 5.96
C LEU A 256 -19.98 -4.95 5.03
N ALA A 257 -18.71 -5.02 4.63
CA ALA A 257 -18.19 -6.14 3.84
C ALA A 257 -18.15 -7.45 4.64
N LYS A 258 -17.76 -7.38 5.92
CA LYS A 258 -17.77 -8.54 6.83
C LYS A 258 -19.19 -9.02 7.12
N GLU A 259 -20.10 -8.12 7.44
CA GLU A 259 -21.52 -8.42 7.69
C GLU A 259 -22.16 -9.08 6.46
N ARG A 260 -21.94 -8.52 5.26
CA ARG A 260 -22.42 -9.15 4.00
C ARG A 260 -21.82 -10.54 3.79
N ALA A 261 -20.55 -10.74 4.09
CA ALA A 261 -19.91 -12.05 3.96
C ALA A 261 -20.48 -13.07 4.95
N GLU A 262 -20.80 -12.65 6.18
CA GLU A 262 -21.42 -13.49 7.21
C GLU A 262 -22.87 -13.84 6.85
N GLN A 263 -23.66 -12.87 6.38
CA GLN A 263 -25.04 -13.08 5.93
C GLN A 263 -25.15 -14.08 4.76
N GLN A 264 -24.15 -14.12 3.88
CA GLN A 264 -24.10 -15.08 2.76
C GLN A 264 -23.71 -16.50 3.19
N SER A 265 -23.34 -16.73 4.45
CA SER A 265 -22.88 -18.02 4.95
C SER A 265 -23.76 -18.54 6.09
N VAL A 266 -24.46 -19.65 5.86
CA VAL A 266 -25.22 -20.36 6.89
C VAL A 266 -24.34 -21.44 7.52
N ARG A 267 -24.24 -21.44 8.85
CA ARG A 267 -23.52 -22.46 9.61
C ARG A 267 -24.50 -23.47 10.19
N VAL A 268 -24.33 -24.74 9.86
CA VAL A 268 -25.21 -25.83 10.31
C VAL A 268 -24.35 -26.89 11.00
N GLN A 269 -24.61 -27.15 12.28
CA GLN A 269 -23.97 -28.22 13.04
C GLN A 269 -25.05 -29.19 13.57
N PRO A 270 -25.32 -30.29 12.85
CA PRO A 270 -26.28 -31.30 13.30
C PRO A 270 -25.85 -31.97 14.61
N GLU A 271 -26.82 -32.38 15.43
CA GLU A 271 -26.56 -33.13 16.66
C GLU A 271 -25.84 -34.46 16.32
N GLY A 272 -24.71 -34.73 17.00
CA GLY A 272 -23.85 -35.88 16.71
C GLY A 272 -22.90 -35.72 15.51
N SER A 273 -22.91 -34.58 14.81
CA SER A 273 -21.97 -34.33 13.70
C SER A 273 -20.57 -34.01 14.20
N ARG A 274 -19.56 -34.60 13.54
CA ARG A 274 -18.13 -34.27 13.73
C ARG A 274 -17.73 -32.95 13.05
N PHE A 275 -18.55 -32.42 12.15
CA PHE A 275 -18.23 -31.28 11.31
C PHE A 275 -19.28 -30.18 11.41
N GLU A 276 -18.82 -28.93 11.31
CA GLU A 276 -19.64 -27.76 11.03
C GLU A 276 -19.73 -27.58 9.51
N PHE A 277 -20.94 -27.59 8.96
CA PHE A 277 -21.17 -27.32 7.55
C PHE A 277 -21.35 -25.81 7.35
N ARG A 278 -20.56 -25.25 6.42
CA ARG A 278 -20.67 -23.84 6.01
C ARG A 278 -21.26 -23.78 4.61
N ILE A 279 -22.53 -23.48 4.52
CA ILE A 279 -23.27 -23.40 3.26
C ILE A 279 -23.23 -21.93 2.84
N LYS A 280 -22.54 -21.66 1.73
CA LYS A 280 -22.47 -20.33 1.15
C LYS A 280 -23.47 -20.24 0.01
N ASP A 281 -24.40 -19.30 0.10
CA ASP A 281 -25.32 -19.02 -0.99
C ASP A 281 -24.56 -18.35 -2.13
N VAL A 282 -24.72 -18.89 -3.34
CA VAL A 282 -24.07 -18.35 -4.54
C VAL A 282 -25.12 -18.18 -5.63
N VAL A 283 -25.16 -16.98 -6.20
CA VAL A 283 -26.08 -16.65 -7.30
C VAL A 283 -25.43 -16.99 -8.64
N VAL A 284 -26.07 -17.89 -9.37
CA VAL A 284 -25.72 -18.19 -10.78
C VAL A 284 -26.66 -17.35 -11.65
N SER A 285 -26.14 -16.23 -12.16
CA SER A 285 -26.88 -15.30 -13.02
C SER A 285 -26.05 -15.01 -14.28
N ARG A 286 -26.68 -14.41 -15.30
CA ARG A 286 -25.99 -13.95 -16.51
C ARG A 286 -24.83 -13.00 -16.22
N GLU A 287 -24.87 -12.30 -15.08
CA GLU A 287 -23.79 -11.41 -14.63
C GLU A 287 -22.58 -12.19 -14.10
N THR A 288 -22.80 -13.32 -13.41
CA THR A 288 -21.71 -14.14 -12.87
C THR A 288 -21.15 -15.11 -13.90
N THR A 289 -22.01 -15.70 -14.73
CA THR A 289 -21.63 -16.66 -15.78
C THR A 289 -21.26 -16.01 -17.11
N GLY A 290 -21.59 -14.73 -17.32
CA GLY A 290 -21.45 -14.08 -18.61
C GLY A 290 -22.51 -14.54 -19.63
N ALA A 291 -22.63 -13.81 -20.73
CA ALA A 291 -23.60 -14.15 -21.79
C ALA A 291 -23.28 -15.48 -22.50
N ASP A 292 -22.03 -15.90 -22.50
CA ASP A 292 -21.51 -17.09 -23.16
C ASP A 292 -21.17 -18.25 -22.19
N GLY A 293 -21.47 -18.07 -20.90
CA GLY A 293 -21.14 -19.03 -19.85
C GLY A 293 -19.64 -19.05 -19.47
N ARG A 294 -18.83 -18.09 -19.91
CA ARG A 294 -17.37 -18.05 -19.67
C ARG A 294 -16.92 -17.08 -18.57
N GLY A 295 -17.83 -16.42 -17.85
CA GLY A 295 -17.54 -15.42 -16.82
C GLY A 295 -16.58 -15.90 -15.71
N ALA A 296 -15.56 -15.09 -15.40
CA ALA A 296 -14.47 -15.48 -14.50
C ALA A 296 -14.89 -15.72 -13.03
N GLN A 297 -16.01 -15.15 -12.61
CA GLN A 297 -16.53 -15.23 -11.24
C GLN A 297 -17.56 -16.36 -11.03
N ALA A 298 -17.86 -17.14 -12.08
CA ALA A 298 -18.85 -18.20 -12.01
C ALA A 298 -18.41 -19.32 -11.04
N PRO A 299 -19.27 -19.76 -10.10
CA PRO A 299 -18.98 -20.92 -9.25
C PRO A 299 -19.05 -22.22 -10.05
N GLY A 300 -18.29 -23.23 -9.62
CA GLY A 300 -18.34 -24.59 -10.17
C GLY A 300 -17.20 -24.95 -11.13
N ARG A 301 -17.18 -26.22 -11.57
CA ARG A 301 -16.18 -26.74 -12.52
C ARG A 301 -16.71 -26.56 -13.95
N ARG A 302 -15.91 -25.93 -14.81
CA ARG A 302 -16.26 -25.71 -16.22
C ARG A 302 -16.29 -27.01 -17.02
N TYR A 303 -17.29 -27.16 -17.88
CA TYR A 303 -17.42 -28.28 -18.83
C TYR A 303 -16.66 -27.99 -20.13
N GLY A 304 -16.28 -29.05 -20.87
CA GLY A 304 -15.60 -28.92 -22.17
C GLY A 304 -14.13 -28.49 -22.10
N VAL A 305 -13.51 -28.54 -20.91
CA VAL A 305 -12.10 -28.17 -20.71
C VAL A 305 -11.31 -29.39 -20.20
N PRO A 306 -10.32 -29.91 -20.96
CA PRO A 306 -9.48 -31.02 -20.51
C PRO A 306 -8.55 -30.60 -19.35
N THR A 307 -7.95 -31.57 -18.67
CA THR A 307 -6.98 -31.27 -17.60
C THR A 307 -5.72 -30.59 -18.17
N TYR A 308 -5.23 -29.57 -17.46
CA TYR A 308 -4.00 -28.85 -17.83
C TYR A 308 -2.74 -29.45 -17.21
N ASP A 309 -2.80 -30.66 -16.64
CA ASP A 309 -1.68 -31.24 -15.86
C ASP A 309 -0.41 -31.47 -16.67
N ARG A 310 -0.54 -31.67 -17.98
CA ARG A 310 0.57 -31.85 -18.94
C ARG A 310 1.03 -30.53 -19.57
N LYS A 311 0.39 -29.41 -19.28
CA LYS A 311 0.75 -28.09 -19.83
C LYS A 311 2.02 -27.58 -19.15
N LYS A 312 3.03 -27.21 -19.94
CA LYS A 312 4.27 -26.60 -19.44
C LYS A 312 3.94 -25.29 -18.72
N GLY A 313 4.55 -25.08 -17.55
CA GLY A 313 4.35 -23.87 -16.74
C GLY A 313 3.08 -23.87 -15.87
N GLN A 314 2.34 -24.98 -15.77
CA GLN A 314 1.17 -25.06 -14.90
C GLN A 314 1.57 -25.00 -13.42
N VAL A 315 1.01 -24.04 -12.68
CA VAL A 315 1.22 -23.91 -11.22
C VAL A 315 0.43 -25.00 -10.50
N LYS A 316 1.14 -25.83 -9.71
CA LYS A 316 0.59 -26.93 -8.90
C LYS A 316 0.83 -26.74 -7.38
N ILE A 317 1.28 -25.55 -7.01
CA ILE A 317 1.63 -25.15 -5.64
C ILE A 317 0.55 -24.15 -5.17
N PRO A 318 0.16 -24.14 -3.88
CA PRO A 318 -0.79 -23.15 -3.36
C PRO A 318 -0.33 -21.71 -3.65
N THR A 319 -1.18 -20.92 -4.30
CA THR A 319 -0.89 -19.51 -4.65
C THR A 319 -1.35 -18.50 -3.60
N ARG A 320 -2.13 -18.96 -2.60
CA ARG A 320 -2.65 -18.16 -1.50
C ARG A 320 -2.68 -19.01 -0.24
N VAL A 321 -2.14 -18.46 0.86
CA VAL A 321 -2.22 -19.05 2.20
C VAL A 321 -2.96 -18.03 3.07
N GLU A 322 -4.09 -18.44 3.62
CA GLU A 322 -4.86 -17.61 4.56
C GLU A 322 -4.34 -17.87 5.97
N VAL A 323 -4.05 -16.79 6.72
CA VAL A 323 -3.49 -16.81 8.08
C VAL A 323 -4.43 -16.04 8.99
#